data_AF-A0A957E7G9-F1
#
_entry.id   AF-A0A957E7G9-F1
#
_cell.length_a   1.000
_cell.length_b   1.000
_cell.length_c   1.000
_cell.angle_alpha   90.00
_cell.angle_beta   90.00
_cell.angle_gamma   90.00
#
_symmetry.space_group_name_H-M   'P 1'
#
loop_
_entity.id
_entity.type
_entity.pdbx_description
1 polymer ?
#
loop_
_entity_poly.entity_id
_entity_poly.type
_entity_poly.pdbx_seq_one_letter_code
_entity_poly.pdbx_strand_id
1 'polypeptide(L)'
;GFWIMVLAALVKPIALLVLPIFFLALLRGAGNGRQKLRFVLLSSFGSLLLLWLSFLPFASPFLLIERLIHEAAAGAGFSITTFVYFGLQTIGLPLSIALIGQISLLLFALVLLVLLWLTWRGRAAERGAADIFAAYILQALNFRIWYAVWPYPWLLVDGLREATAAAGYRLRIGWWFLLTTQLSVVIYGHLRLFALGGSHHWAHLIGVPITFGLPFLLAKWSPRIVV
;
A
#
# COMPACT_ATOMS: atom_id res chain seq x y z
N GLY A 1 3.57 -3.51 -20.43
CA GLY A 1 4.14 -2.68 -19.34
C GLY A 1 3.21 -1.54 -18.99
N PHE A 2 3.44 -0.35 -19.56
CA PHE A 2 2.66 0.88 -19.32
C PHE A 2 1.14 0.69 -19.35
N TRP A 3 0.60 0.12 -20.44
CA TRP A 3 -0.85 -0.10 -20.59
C TRP A 3 -1.44 -1.06 -19.56
N ILE A 4 -0.69 -2.07 -19.10
CA ILE A 4 -1.14 -3.02 -18.06
C ILE A 4 -1.17 -2.35 -16.69
N MET A 5 -0.16 -1.52 -16.38
CA MET A 5 -0.13 -0.77 -15.12
C MET A 5 -1.23 0.29 -15.06
N VAL A 6 -1.55 0.93 -16.19
CA VAL A 6 -2.68 1.85 -16.24
C VAL A 6 -4.03 1.12 -16.24
N LEU A 7 -4.18 -0.03 -16.93
CA LEU A 7 -5.38 -0.87 -16.82
C LEU A 7 -5.64 -1.35 -15.38
N ALA A 8 -4.59 -1.69 -14.62
CA ALA A 8 -4.71 -2.04 -13.21
C ALA A 8 -5.26 -0.89 -12.35
N ALA A 9 -4.87 0.36 -12.68
CA ALA A 9 -5.42 1.55 -12.04
C ALA A 9 -6.89 1.80 -12.37
N LEU A 10 -7.39 1.30 -13.50
CA LEU A 10 -8.82 1.35 -13.83
C LEU A 10 -9.65 0.36 -13.01
N VAL A 11 -9.03 -0.69 -12.46
CA VAL A 11 -9.71 -1.71 -11.63
C VAL A 11 -9.70 -1.31 -10.15
N LYS A 12 -8.56 -0.84 -9.62
CA LYS A 12 -8.49 -0.24 -8.28
C LYS A 12 -7.56 0.96 -8.28
N PRO A 13 -8.02 2.14 -7.86
CA PRO A 13 -7.24 3.37 -7.96
C PRO A 13 -5.94 3.35 -7.13
N ILE A 14 -5.86 2.52 -6.08
CA ILE A 14 -4.62 2.29 -5.32
C ILE A 14 -3.45 1.85 -6.23
N ALA A 15 -3.71 1.18 -7.35
CA ALA A 15 -2.66 0.77 -8.29
C ALA A 15 -1.94 1.97 -8.94
N LEU A 16 -2.52 3.17 -8.91
CA LEU A 16 -1.87 4.40 -9.40
C LEU A 16 -0.61 4.75 -8.59
N LEU A 17 -0.51 4.31 -7.33
CA LEU A 17 0.58 4.68 -6.43
C LEU A 17 1.97 4.29 -6.94
N VAL A 18 2.07 3.24 -7.75
CA VAL A 18 3.37 2.78 -8.29
C VAL A 18 3.78 3.51 -9.57
N LEU A 19 2.84 4.15 -10.27
CA LEU A 19 3.14 4.78 -11.57
C LEU A 19 4.22 5.86 -11.47
N PRO A 20 4.18 6.80 -10.50
CA PRO A 20 5.22 7.81 -10.36
C PRO A 20 6.63 7.21 -10.18
N ILE A 21 6.73 6.10 -9.44
CA ILE A 21 8.00 5.40 -9.17
C ILE A 21 8.53 4.79 -10.48
N PHE A 22 7.71 4.03 -11.20
CA PHE A 22 8.14 3.43 -12.46
C PHE A 22 8.43 4.47 -13.55
N PHE A 23 7.64 5.53 -13.64
CA PHE A 23 7.86 6.58 -14.62
C PHE A 23 9.17 7.32 -14.35
N LEU A 24 9.47 7.60 -13.09
CA LEU A 24 10.73 8.24 -12.72
C LEU A 24 11.94 7.34 -13.01
N ALA A 25 11.84 6.04 -12.73
CA ALA A 25 12.88 5.08 -13.06
C ALA A 25 13.14 4.98 -14.57
N LEU A 26 12.07 4.93 -15.39
CA LEU A 26 12.16 4.91 -16.85
C LEU A 26 12.72 6.21 -17.41
N LEU A 27 12.25 7.36 -16.91
CA LEU A 27 12.72 8.68 -17.33
C LEU A 27 14.21 8.85 -17.04
N ARG A 28 14.68 8.36 -15.89
CA ARG A 28 16.10 8.38 -15.55
C ARG A 28 16.92 7.45 -16.43
N GLY A 29 16.41 6.26 -16.73
CA GLY A 29 17.08 5.27 -17.57
C GLY A 29 17.16 5.64 -19.07
N ALA A 30 16.40 6.65 -19.51
CA ALA A 30 16.44 7.12 -20.89
C ALA A 30 17.78 7.80 -21.22
N GLY A 31 18.44 7.30 -22.27
CA GLY A 31 19.83 7.65 -22.61
C GLY A 31 20.03 9.05 -23.21
N ASN A 32 18.98 9.68 -23.77
CA ASN A 32 19.08 11.03 -24.33
C ASN A 32 17.83 11.89 -24.08
N GLY A 33 17.98 13.22 -24.20
CA GLY A 33 16.90 14.19 -23.96
C GLY A 33 15.68 13.99 -24.85
N ARG A 34 15.87 13.54 -26.09
CA ARG A 34 14.78 13.24 -27.02
C ARG A 34 13.93 12.05 -26.56
N GLN A 35 14.55 10.99 -26.04
CA GLN A 35 13.85 9.84 -25.47
C GLN A 35 13.08 10.25 -24.20
N LYS A 36 13.66 11.10 -23.36
CA LYS A 36 12.98 11.66 -22.18
C LYS A 36 11.75 12.47 -22.57
N LEU A 37 11.88 13.38 -23.54
CA LEU A 37 10.77 14.18 -24.04
C LEU A 37 9.68 13.28 -24.66
N ARG A 38 10.06 12.32 -25.50
CA ARG A 38 9.13 11.35 -26.10
C ARG A 38 8.38 10.55 -25.03
N PHE A 39 9.07 10.10 -23.99
CA PHE A 39 8.45 9.39 -22.88
C PHE A 39 7.42 10.28 -22.17
N VAL A 40 7.80 11.50 -21.79
CA VAL A 40 6.89 12.45 -21.11
C VAL A 40 5.65 12.72 -21.96
N LEU A 41 5.80 12.98 -23.25
CA LEU A 41 4.67 13.25 -24.16
C LEU A 41 3.76 12.03 -24.30
N LEU A 42 4.31 10.84 -24.55
CA LEU A 42 3.52 9.62 -24.72
C LEU A 42 2.83 9.19 -23.43
N SER A 43 3.52 9.27 -22.29
CA SER A 43 2.92 8.94 -21.00
C SER A 43 1.83 9.93 -20.62
N SER A 44 2.03 11.23 -20.83
CA SER A 44 1.01 12.25 -20.54
C SER A 44 -0.22 12.08 -21.43
N PHE A 45 -0.02 11.93 -22.75
CA PHE A 45 -1.11 11.72 -23.69
C PHE A 45 -1.86 10.40 -23.41
N GLY A 46 -1.12 9.31 -23.17
CA GLY A 46 -1.69 8.01 -22.84
C GLY A 46 -2.50 8.03 -21.55
N SER A 47 -2.00 8.69 -20.49
CA SER A 47 -2.71 8.86 -19.23
C SER A 47 -3.99 9.69 -19.40
N LEU A 48 -3.94 10.78 -20.17
CA LEU A 48 -5.12 11.60 -20.48
C LEU A 48 -6.17 10.82 -21.29
N LEU A 49 -5.73 10.05 -22.30
CA LEU A 49 -6.62 9.21 -23.10
C LEU A 49 -7.28 8.13 -22.25
N LEU A 50 -6.54 7.49 -21.36
CA LEU A 50 -7.08 6.46 -20.47
C LEU A 50 -8.04 7.05 -19.44
N LEU A 51 -7.72 8.20 -18.88
CA LEU A 51 -8.63 8.94 -18.03
C LEU A 51 -9.90 9.28 -18.81
N TRP A 52 -9.79 9.79 -20.03
CA TRP A 52 -10.95 10.06 -20.88
C TRP A 52 -11.78 8.79 -21.13
N LEU A 53 -11.17 7.70 -21.59
CA LEU A 53 -11.87 6.43 -21.88
C LEU A 53 -12.57 5.82 -20.66
N SER A 54 -11.97 5.95 -19.48
CA SER A 54 -12.49 5.30 -18.26
C SER A 54 -13.65 6.04 -17.64
N PHE A 55 -13.79 7.32 -17.95
CA PHE A 55 -14.77 8.22 -17.36
C PHE A 55 -15.87 8.63 -18.34
N LEU A 56 -15.77 8.21 -19.60
CA LEU A 56 -16.79 8.47 -20.61
C LEU A 56 -17.92 7.42 -20.57
N PRO A 57 -19.19 7.82 -20.73
CA PRO A 57 -19.76 9.17 -20.54
C PRO A 57 -20.15 9.49 -19.08
N PHE A 58 -19.79 8.65 -18.10
CA PHE A 58 -20.56 8.55 -16.86
C PHE A 58 -20.06 9.32 -15.63
N ALA A 59 -18.82 9.84 -15.56
CA ALA A 59 -18.36 10.56 -14.35
C ALA A 59 -17.13 11.47 -14.54
N SER A 60 -16.93 12.42 -13.63
CA SER A 60 -15.69 13.21 -13.55
C SER A 60 -14.57 12.41 -12.86
N PRO A 61 -13.30 12.48 -13.33
CA PRO A 61 -12.16 11.83 -12.67
C PRO A 61 -11.91 12.36 -11.25
N PHE A 62 -12.34 13.58 -10.94
CA PHE A 62 -12.20 14.16 -9.61
C PHE A 62 -13.02 13.40 -8.55
N LEU A 63 -14.17 12.82 -8.94
CA LEU A 63 -14.99 12.01 -8.04
C LEU A 63 -14.26 10.73 -7.59
N LEU A 64 -13.38 10.19 -8.44
CA LEU A 64 -12.57 9.01 -8.07
C LEU A 64 -11.50 9.37 -7.05
N ILE A 65 -10.87 10.54 -7.19
CA ILE A 65 -9.88 11.05 -6.23
C ILE A 65 -10.54 11.31 -4.87
N GLU A 66 -11.69 11.97 -4.88
CA GLU A 66 -12.47 12.22 -3.68
C GLU A 66 -12.89 10.91 -3.00
N ARG A 67 -13.38 9.94 -3.78
CA ARG A 67 -13.70 8.59 -3.30
C ARG A 67 -12.50 7.86 -2.72
N LEU A 68 -11.30 7.99 -3.31
CA LEU A 68 -10.07 7.41 -2.78
C LEU A 68 -9.73 7.98 -1.40
N ILE A 69 -9.77 9.31 -1.27
CA ILE A 69 -9.51 10.00 -0.01
C ILE A 69 -10.52 9.56 1.03
N HIS A 70 -11.80 9.51 0.68
CA HIS A 70 -12.84 9.01 1.57
C HIS A 70 -12.70 7.53 1.90
N GLU A 71 -12.39 6.64 0.96
CA GLU A 71 -12.24 5.21 1.26
C GLU A 71 -11.07 4.93 2.21
N ALA A 72 -9.99 5.73 2.13
CA ALA A 72 -8.85 5.61 3.04
C ALA A 72 -9.08 6.30 4.40
N ALA A 73 -9.92 7.34 4.45
CA ALA A 73 -10.12 8.19 5.63
C ALA A 73 -11.48 8.05 6.33
N ALA A 74 -12.47 7.38 5.72
CA ALA A 74 -13.81 7.26 6.26
C ALA A 74 -13.92 6.04 7.19
N GLY A 75 -14.11 6.33 8.47
CA GLY A 75 -14.43 5.37 9.52
C GLY A 75 -13.22 4.73 10.19
N ALA A 76 -13.34 4.47 11.48
CA ALA A 76 -12.40 3.69 12.27
C ALA A 76 -12.57 2.20 11.97
N GLY A 77 -11.95 1.73 10.88
CA GLY A 77 -11.93 0.31 10.51
C GLY A 77 -10.78 -0.44 11.17
N PHE A 78 -10.72 -1.76 10.95
CA PHE A 78 -9.53 -2.53 11.31
C PHE A 78 -8.32 -1.96 10.58
N SER A 79 -7.31 -1.46 11.28
CA SER A 79 -6.05 -0.95 10.69
C SER A 79 -5.01 -0.67 11.76
N ILE A 80 -3.75 -0.46 11.35
CA ILE A 80 -2.68 -0.01 12.26
C ILE A 80 -2.97 1.41 12.76
N THR A 81 -3.40 2.32 11.88
CA THR A 81 -3.65 3.71 12.28
C THR A 81 -4.81 3.78 13.29
N THR A 82 -5.88 3.01 13.12
CA THR A 82 -6.97 2.93 14.10
C THR A 82 -6.51 2.28 15.42
N PHE A 83 -5.61 1.30 15.38
CA PHE A 83 -5.02 0.74 16.59
C PHE A 83 -4.19 1.78 17.36
N VAL A 84 -3.40 2.59 16.67
CA VAL A 84 -2.67 3.73 17.27
C VAL A 84 -3.64 4.72 17.89
N TYR A 85 -4.73 5.06 17.20
CA TYR A 85 -5.81 5.90 17.77
C TYR A 85 -6.34 5.34 19.08
N PHE A 86 -6.69 4.05 19.14
CA PHE A 86 -7.17 3.44 20.38
C PHE A 86 -6.10 3.44 21.48
N GLY A 87 -4.83 3.18 21.15
CA GLY A 87 -3.74 3.26 22.12
C GLY A 87 -3.57 4.66 22.73
N LEU A 88 -3.67 5.70 21.90
CA LEU A 88 -3.61 7.10 22.34
C LEU A 88 -4.78 7.47 23.26
N GLN A 89 -5.98 7.00 22.94
CA GLN A 89 -7.16 7.18 23.78
C GLN A 89 -7.00 6.49 25.15
N THR A 90 -6.44 5.28 25.19
CA THR A 90 -6.19 4.53 26.43
C THR A 90 -5.22 5.25 27.37
N ILE A 91 -4.23 5.99 26.83
CA ILE A 91 -3.29 6.78 27.64
C ILE A 91 -3.77 8.22 27.92
N GLY A 92 -5.04 8.52 27.63
CA GLY A 92 -5.66 9.80 27.95
C GLY A 92 -5.31 10.95 27.00
N LEU A 93 -4.87 10.66 25.77
CA LEU A 93 -4.65 11.69 24.74
C LEU A 93 -5.87 11.78 23.81
N PRO A 94 -6.73 12.80 23.96
CA PRO A 94 -8.00 12.90 23.24
C PRO A 94 -7.80 13.47 21.81
N LEU A 95 -6.96 12.83 21.01
CA LEU A 95 -6.77 13.22 19.61
C LEU A 95 -7.97 12.77 18.78
N SER A 96 -8.50 13.64 17.92
CA SER A 96 -9.59 13.27 17.02
C SER A 96 -9.10 12.31 15.94
N ILE A 97 -9.97 11.39 15.50
CA ILE A 97 -9.65 10.48 14.40
C ILE A 97 -9.33 11.22 13.10
N ALA A 98 -9.95 12.39 12.89
CA ALA A 98 -9.68 13.25 11.75
C ALA A 98 -8.23 13.77 11.77
N LEU A 99 -7.75 14.21 12.94
CA LEU A 99 -6.36 14.67 13.09
C LEU A 99 -5.37 13.53 12.85
N ILE A 100 -5.64 12.33 13.35
CA ILE A 100 -4.81 11.16 13.10
C ILE A 100 -4.78 10.83 11.61
N GLY A 101 -5.94 10.85 10.93
CA GLY A 101 -6.01 10.66 9.49
C GLY A 101 -5.16 11.66 8.70
N GLN A 102 -5.20 12.94 9.09
CA GLN A 102 -4.39 14.00 8.47
C GLN A 102 -2.89 13.77 8.70
N ILE A 103 -2.49 13.43 9.92
CA ILE A 103 -1.09 13.13 10.25
C ILE A 103 -0.61 11.92 9.45
N SER A 104 -1.38 10.84 9.41
CA SER A 104 -1.04 9.64 8.63
C SER A 104 -0.94 9.94 7.14
N LEU A 105 -1.81 10.78 6.58
CA LEU A 105 -1.74 11.23 5.19
C LEU A 105 -0.47 12.06 4.91
N LEU A 106 -0.11 12.97 5.83
CA LEU A 106 1.11 13.77 5.71
C LEU A 106 2.36 12.89 5.74
N LEU A 107 2.41 11.92 6.66
CA LEU A 107 3.51 10.96 6.75
C LEU A 107 3.59 10.10 5.47
N PHE A 108 2.46 9.66 4.94
CA PHE A 108 2.42 8.93 3.67
C PHE A 108 2.94 9.77 2.49
N ALA A 109 2.54 11.04 2.39
CA ALA A 109 3.04 11.96 1.38
C ALA A 109 4.56 12.15 1.49
N LEU A 110 5.08 12.28 2.71
CA LEU A 110 6.52 12.35 2.95
C LEU A 110 7.24 11.08 2.50
N VAL A 111 6.70 9.90 2.84
CA VAL A 111 7.25 8.61 2.38
C VAL A 111 7.25 8.54 0.85
N LEU A 112 6.18 8.96 0.18
CA LEU A 112 6.13 9.01 -1.28
C LEU A 112 7.25 9.90 -1.85
N LEU A 113 7.45 11.10 -1.32
CA LEU A 113 8.53 11.99 -1.75
C LEU A 113 9.92 11.37 -1.56
N VAL A 114 10.15 10.70 -0.41
CA VAL A 114 11.39 9.98 -0.14
C VAL A 114 11.58 8.83 -1.15
N LEU A 115 10.54 8.06 -1.45
CA LEU A 115 10.62 6.96 -2.42
C LEU A 115 10.91 7.47 -3.83
N LEU A 116 10.29 8.56 -4.26
CA LEU A 116 10.61 9.21 -5.53
C LEU A 116 12.07 9.67 -5.56
N TRP A 117 12.55 10.32 -4.50
CA TRP A 117 13.95 10.72 -4.40
C TRP A 117 14.92 9.54 -4.46
N LEU A 118 14.65 8.45 -3.74
CA LEU A 118 15.46 7.23 -3.79
C LEU A 118 15.46 6.58 -5.18
N THR A 119 14.31 6.60 -5.86
CA THR A 119 14.17 6.09 -7.23
C THR A 119 15.00 6.92 -8.21
N TRP A 120 14.97 8.25 -8.07
CA TRP A 120 15.84 9.16 -8.80
C TRP A 120 17.33 8.89 -8.53
N ARG A 121 17.69 8.53 -7.29
CA ARG A 121 19.08 8.25 -6.89
C ARG A 121 19.62 6.92 -7.40
N GLY A 122 18.81 5.88 -7.53
CA GLY A 122 19.38 4.54 -7.77
C GLY A 122 18.38 3.42 -7.72
N ARG A 123 17.38 3.58 -6.87
CA ARG A 123 16.67 2.46 -6.29
C ARG A 123 15.80 1.75 -7.33
N ALA A 124 15.79 0.43 -7.26
CA ALA A 124 14.93 -0.42 -8.06
C ALA A 124 13.45 0.00 -7.90
N ALA A 125 12.73 0.10 -9.02
CA ALA A 125 11.35 0.58 -9.04
C ALA A 125 10.41 -0.41 -8.36
N GLU A 126 10.68 -1.70 -8.48
CA GLU A 126 9.94 -2.80 -7.88
C GLU A 126 10.01 -2.72 -6.35
N ARG A 127 11.20 -2.38 -5.81
CA ARG A 127 11.37 -2.13 -4.39
C ARG A 127 10.54 -0.92 -3.93
N GLY A 128 10.59 0.19 -4.68
CA GLY A 128 9.79 1.37 -4.39
C GLY A 128 8.28 1.08 -4.46
N ALA A 129 7.86 0.24 -5.40
CA ALA A 129 6.48 -0.19 -5.56
C ALA A 129 5.97 -1.02 -4.38
N ALA A 130 6.77 -1.95 -3.87
CA ALA A 130 6.44 -2.67 -2.64
C ALA A 130 6.30 -1.71 -1.45
N ASP A 131 7.21 -0.75 -1.33
CA ASP A 131 7.25 0.19 -0.20
C ASP A 131 6.07 1.15 -0.19
N ILE A 132 5.64 1.69 -1.34
CA ILE A 132 4.51 2.62 -1.38
C ILE A 132 3.20 1.93 -1.00
N PHE A 133 3.02 0.66 -1.38
CA PHE A 133 1.86 -0.12 -0.93
C PHE A 133 1.92 -0.45 0.56
N ALA A 134 3.10 -0.77 1.09
CA ALA A 134 3.28 -0.93 2.53
C ALA A 134 2.93 0.37 3.27
N ALA A 135 3.42 1.51 2.80
CA ALA A 135 3.12 2.82 3.38
C ALA A 135 1.61 3.14 3.33
N TYR A 136 0.93 2.82 2.24
CA TYR A 136 -0.51 2.98 2.12
C TYR A 136 -1.27 2.11 3.15
N ILE A 137 -0.85 0.85 3.33
CA ILE A 137 -1.43 -0.04 4.34
C ILE A 137 -1.26 0.53 5.75
N LEU A 138 -0.09 1.11 6.06
CA LEU A 138 0.15 1.75 7.35
C LEU A 138 -0.76 2.96 7.55
N GLN A 139 -0.93 3.79 6.52
CA GLN A 139 -1.68 5.04 6.57
C GLN A 139 -3.20 4.85 6.63
N ALA A 140 -3.74 3.80 6.03
CA ALA A 140 -5.19 3.62 5.90
C ALA A 140 -5.86 3.51 7.29
N LEU A 141 -6.95 4.25 7.49
CA LEU A 141 -7.82 4.10 8.69
C LEU A 141 -8.69 2.85 8.60
N ASN A 142 -8.92 2.35 7.39
CA ASN A 142 -9.72 1.17 7.13
C ASN A 142 -8.97 0.20 6.21
N PHE A 143 -8.35 -0.82 6.80
CA PHE A 143 -7.66 -1.85 6.05
C PHE A 143 -8.67 -2.84 5.45
N ARG A 144 -8.53 -3.09 4.16
CA ARG A 144 -9.29 -4.10 3.42
C ARG A 144 -8.37 -5.27 3.11
N ILE A 145 -8.86 -6.50 3.24
CA ILE A 145 -8.05 -7.73 3.09
C ILE A 145 -7.26 -7.81 1.77
N TRP A 146 -7.81 -7.28 0.68
CA TRP A 146 -7.13 -7.27 -0.61
C TRP A 146 -5.96 -6.27 -0.69
N TYR A 147 -5.80 -5.37 0.29
CA TYR A 147 -4.63 -4.49 0.39
C TYR A 147 -3.35 -5.29 0.55
N ALA A 148 -3.40 -6.44 1.23
CA ALA A 148 -2.24 -7.32 1.41
C ALA A 148 -1.68 -7.91 0.11
N VAL A 149 -2.49 -7.96 -0.96
CA VAL A 149 -2.06 -8.51 -2.25
C VAL A 149 -1.16 -7.53 -3.01
N TRP A 150 -1.30 -6.21 -2.80
CA TRP A 150 -0.61 -5.21 -3.61
C TRP A 150 0.92 -5.19 -3.46
N PRO A 151 1.52 -5.30 -2.27
CA PRO A 151 2.96 -5.35 -2.12
C PRO A 151 3.58 -6.63 -2.70
N TYR A 152 2.84 -7.75 -2.71
CA TYR A 152 3.39 -9.08 -2.89
C TYR A 152 4.04 -9.32 -4.28
N PRO A 153 3.39 -8.99 -5.42
CA PRO A 153 4.03 -9.14 -6.74
C PRO A 153 5.36 -8.41 -6.84
N TRP A 154 5.47 -7.24 -6.21
CA TRP A 154 6.69 -6.44 -6.24
C TRP A 154 7.77 -7.00 -5.32
N LEU A 155 7.40 -7.56 -4.17
CA LEU A 155 8.32 -8.31 -3.31
C LEU A 155 8.86 -9.57 -3.98
N LEU A 156 8.04 -10.24 -4.79
CA LEU A 156 8.46 -11.39 -5.58
C LEU A 156 9.49 -10.98 -6.64
N VAL A 157 9.23 -9.91 -7.40
CA VAL A 157 10.18 -9.42 -8.40
C VAL A 157 11.46 -8.86 -7.75
N ASP A 158 11.35 -8.17 -6.61
CA ASP A 158 12.49 -7.72 -5.79
C ASP A 158 13.37 -8.90 -5.37
N GLY A 159 12.77 -9.99 -4.88
CA GLY A 159 13.47 -11.21 -4.47
C GLY A 159 14.12 -11.97 -5.62
N LEU A 160 13.46 -12.02 -6.79
CA LEU A 160 14.02 -12.64 -8.00
C LEU A 160 15.21 -11.84 -8.57
N ARG A 161 15.17 -10.52 -8.44
CA ARG A 161 16.19 -9.62 -8.97
C ARG A 161 17.39 -9.49 -8.03
N GLU A 162 17.14 -9.40 -6.73
CA GLU A 162 18.17 -9.30 -5.69
C GLU A 162 18.18 -10.56 -4.83
N ALA A 163 19.08 -11.51 -5.12
CA ALA A 163 19.26 -12.74 -4.33
C ALA A 163 19.99 -12.49 -2.98
N THR A 164 19.52 -11.51 -2.21
CA THR A 164 20.08 -11.15 -0.89
C THR A 164 19.25 -11.73 0.25
N ALA A 165 19.89 -11.95 1.40
CA ALA A 165 19.19 -12.39 2.61
C ALA A 165 18.06 -11.41 3.02
N ALA A 166 18.27 -10.12 2.78
CA ALA A 166 17.29 -9.07 3.06
C ALA A 166 16.07 -9.18 2.13
N ALA A 167 16.27 -9.35 0.82
CA ALA A 167 15.17 -9.53 -0.14
C ALA A 167 14.37 -10.80 0.16
N GLY A 168 15.06 -11.92 0.46
CA GLY A 168 14.40 -13.16 0.88
C GLY A 168 13.59 -13.01 2.17
N TYR A 169 14.07 -12.24 3.15
CA TYR A 169 13.31 -11.95 4.37
C TYR A 169 12.04 -11.13 4.08
N ARG A 170 12.14 -10.10 3.23
CA ARG A 170 10.99 -9.25 2.84
C ARG A 170 9.93 -10.03 2.07
N LEU A 171 10.36 -10.94 1.18
CA LEU A 171 9.44 -11.84 0.49
C LEU A 171 8.69 -12.75 1.48
N ARG A 172 9.39 -13.33 2.47
CA ARG A 172 8.75 -14.13 3.53
C ARG A 172 7.77 -13.32 4.38
N ILE A 173 8.08 -12.05 4.68
CA ILE A 173 7.11 -11.15 5.32
C ILE A 173 5.86 -11.03 4.47
N GLY A 174 6.00 -10.79 3.15
CA GLY A 174 4.86 -10.70 2.23
C GLY A 174 3.99 -11.96 2.23
N TRP A 175 4.60 -13.14 2.19
CA TRP A 175 3.89 -14.42 2.28
C TRP A 175 3.09 -14.56 3.56
N TRP A 176 3.73 -14.36 4.71
CA TRP A 176 3.03 -14.46 5.99
C TRP A 176 1.97 -13.39 6.14
N PHE A 177 2.21 -12.19 5.64
CA PHE A 177 1.24 -11.11 5.68
C PHE A 177 -0.03 -11.42 4.88
N LEU A 178 0.08 -12.09 3.73
CA LEU A 178 -1.08 -12.59 2.99
C LEU A 178 -1.91 -13.56 3.85
N LEU A 179 -1.25 -14.48 4.54
CA LEU A 179 -1.90 -15.50 5.37
C LEU A 179 -2.53 -14.91 6.64
N THR A 180 -1.80 -14.09 7.39
CA THR A 180 -2.30 -13.46 8.62
C THR A 180 -3.39 -12.43 8.35
N THR A 181 -3.43 -11.86 7.14
CA THR A 181 -4.54 -11.03 6.68
C THR A 181 -5.83 -11.83 6.53
N GLN A 182 -5.79 -13.08 6.05
CA GLN A 182 -6.99 -13.92 6.00
C GLN A 182 -7.48 -14.27 7.42
N LEU A 183 -6.54 -14.54 8.33
CA LEU A 183 -6.87 -14.80 9.73
C LEU A 183 -7.54 -13.60 10.42
N SER A 184 -7.24 -12.36 9.98
CA SER A 184 -7.89 -11.16 10.49
C SER A 184 -9.42 -11.21 10.37
N VAL A 185 -9.95 -11.84 9.31
CA VAL A 185 -11.40 -12.00 9.09
C VAL A 185 -12.02 -12.89 10.16
N VAL A 186 -11.32 -13.95 10.56
CA VAL A 186 -11.77 -14.84 11.65
C VAL A 186 -11.74 -14.09 12.98
N ILE A 187 -10.68 -13.31 13.23
CA ILE A 187 -10.56 -12.51 14.46
C ILE A 187 -11.68 -11.47 14.55
N TYR A 188 -11.92 -10.72 13.47
CA TYR A 188 -12.90 -9.63 13.43
C TYR A 188 -14.35 -10.07 13.31
N GLY A 189 -14.59 -11.13 12.53
CA GLY A 189 -15.92 -11.66 12.29
C GLY A 189 -16.35 -12.57 13.42
N HIS A 190 -15.58 -13.62 13.70
CA HIS A 190 -16.01 -14.69 14.61
C HIS A 190 -15.56 -14.42 16.04
N LEU A 191 -14.25 -14.30 16.28
CA LEU A 191 -13.71 -14.20 17.63
C LEU A 191 -14.22 -12.94 18.35
N ARG A 192 -14.31 -11.80 17.65
CA ARG A 192 -14.93 -10.59 18.19
C ARG A 192 -16.35 -10.82 18.68
N LEU A 193 -17.21 -11.40 17.84
CA LEU A 193 -18.64 -11.53 18.14
C LEU A 193 -18.92 -12.59 19.20
N PHE A 194 -18.25 -13.74 19.11
CA PHE A 194 -18.60 -14.91 19.92
C PHE A 194 -17.72 -15.10 21.16
N ALA A 195 -16.51 -14.53 21.22
CA ALA A 195 -15.58 -14.72 22.33
C ALA A 195 -15.16 -13.41 23.04
N LEU A 196 -15.15 -12.28 22.33
CA LEU A 196 -14.77 -10.97 22.90
C LEU A 196 -15.96 -10.04 23.21
N GLY A 197 -17.18 -10.59 23.26
CA GLY A 197 -18.39 -9.82 23.60
C GLY A 197 -18.68 -8.66 22.65
N GLY A 198 -18.27 -8.75 21.38
CA GLY A 198 -18.43 -7.69 20.39
C GLY A 198 -17.41 -6.54 20.49
N SER A 199 -16.44 -6.60 21.40
CA SER A 199 -15.52 -5.48 21.64
C SER A 199 -14.55 -5.24 20.46
N HIS A 200 -14.70 -4.08 19.83
CA HIS A 200 -13.78 -3.61 18.79
C HIS A 200 -12.38 -3.34 19.35
N HIS A 201 -12.27 -2.91 20.61
CA HIS A 201 -10.97 -2.62 21.23
C HIS A 201 -10.13 -3.90 21.37
N TRP A 202 -10.70 -4.96 21.97
CA TRP A 202 -10.02 -6.25 22.11
C TRP A 202 -9.72 -6.89 20.75
N ALA A 203 -10.63 -6.77 19.78
CA ALA A 203 -10.38 -7.26 18.43
C ALA A 203 -9.21 -6.53 17.73
N HIS A 204 -9.05 -5.21 17.92
CA HIS A 204 -7.87 -4.48 17.44
C HIS A 204 -6.60 -4.91 18.16
N LEU A 205 -6.65 -5.01 19.50
CA LEU A 205 -5.49 -5.35 20.32
C LEU A 205 -4.90 -6.72 19.99
N ILE A 206 -5.73 -7.69 19.62
CA ILE A 206 -5.29 -9.02 19.21
C ILE A 206 -5.04 -9.06 17.69
N GLY A 207 -5.99 -8.57 16.90
CA GLY A 207 -5.97 -8.70 15.44
C GLY A 207 -4.84 -7.92 14.79
N VAL A 208 -4.56 -6.68 15.21
CA VAL A 208 -3.54 -5.85 14.54
C VAL A 208 -2.13 -6.43 14.76
N PRO A 209 -1.69 -6.80 15.97
CA PRO A 209 -0.41 -7.47 16.15
C PRO A 209 -0.29 -8.79 15.39
N ILE A 210 -1.36 -9.59 15.31
CA ILE A 210 -1.36 -10.85 14.55
C ILE A 210 -1.27 -10.59 13.05
N THR A 211 -2.02 -9.63 12.52
CA THR A 211 -2.04 -9.36 11.08
C THR A 211 -0.77 -8.67 10.62
N PHE A 212 -0.32 -7.64 11.34
CA PHE A 212 0.76 -6.77 10.89
C PHE A 212 2.12 -7.04 11.57
N GLY A 213 2.14 -7.56 12.80
CA GLY A 213 3.38 -7.81 13.56
C GLY A 213 3.91 -9.24 13.37
N LEU A 214 3.04 -10.24 13.52
CA LEU A 214 3.41 -11.66 13.44
C LEU A 214 4.13 -12.06 12.13
N PRO A 215 3.82 -11.50 10.95
CA PRO A 215 4.57 -11.81 9.73
C PRO A 215 6.09 -11.60 9.85
N PHE A 216 6.53 -10.58 10.59
CA PHE A 216 7.95 -10.30 10.79
C PHE A 216 8.64 -11.37 11.64
N LEU A 217 7.94 -11.89 12.65
CA LEU A 217 8.43 -12.97 13.52
C LEU A 217 8.47 -14.29 12.75
N LEU A 218 7.38 -14.65 12.08
CA LEU A 218 7.29 -15.89 11.30
C LEU A 218 8.30 -15.90 10.15
N ALA A 219 8.54 -14.77 9.48
CA ALA A 219 9.55 -14.66 8.43
C ALA A 219 10.98 -14.89 8.94
N LYS A 220 11.25 -14.68 10.23
CA LYS A 220 12.56 -14.92 10.85
C LYS A 220 12.80 -16.41 11.10
N TRP A 221 11.76 -17.15 11.44
CA TRP A 221 11.84 -18.59 11.73
C TRP A 221 11.51 -19.49 10.54
N SER A 222 11.03 -18.91 9.45
CA SER A 222 10.73 -19.66 8.23
C SER A 222 11.99 -20.10 7.51
N PRO A 223 11.97 -21.29 6.88
CA PRO A 223 13.05 -21.74 6.00
C PRO A 223 13.37 -20.68 4.95
N ARG A 224 14.63 -20.61 4.54
CA ARG A 224 15.03 -19.75 3.42
C ARG A 224 14.32 -20.25 2.17
N ILE A 225 13.51 -19.39 1.56
CA ILE A 225 12.93 -19.65 0.24
C ILE A 225 14.08 -19.45 -0.76
N VAL A 226 14.46 -20.53 -1.45
CA VAL A 226 15.31 -20.46 -2.65
C VAL A 226 14.34 -20.23 -3.80
N VAL A 227 14.38 -19.03 -4.39
CA VAL A 227 13.58 -18.64 -5.56
C VAL A 227 14.49 -18.61 -6.77
#